data_AF-A0A8S3UJ35-F1
#
_entry.id   AF-A0A8S3UJ35-F1
#
_cell.length_a   1.000
_cell.length_b   1.000
_cell.length_c   1.000
_cell.angle_alpha   90.00
_cell.angle_beta   90.00
_cell.angle_gamma   90.00
#
_symmetry.space_group_name_H-M   'P 1'
#
loop_
_entity.id
_entity.type
_entity.pdbx_description
1 polymer ?
#
loop_
_entity_poly.entity_id
_entity_poly.type
_entity_poly.pdbx_seq_one_letter_code
_entity_poly.pdbx_strand_id
1 'polypeptide(L)'
;MKCFHLGSGKTTLLNTIAGRVQSTSGEITINGQYFNKHLRRRLGYVLQDDVFMPSLTLYETLYFTAMIRIAESVSVKDKQTRIDDIVKALDLKKCLHTVIGDFFVRGLSGGEKKRANIACEFLTDPDIMLIDEPTSGLDSTTAHNLMTQLKDYATQYNKTIIATIHQPSSQVYHLFSKLLLLMDGKVAYFGIASDALNYFERIGMTCAIHFNPADFLLALLSRDDETSKKILEEADRNK
;
A
#
# COMPACT_ATOMS: atom_id res chain seq x y z
N MET A 1 1.11 -6.83 -3.81
CA MET A 1 0.91 -6.63 -2.36
C MET A 1 1.94 -7.44 -1.60
N LYS A 2 2.55 -6.91 -0.53
CA LYS A 2 3.69 -7.53 0.19
C LYS A 2 3.32 -7.83 1.64
N CYS A 3 3.71 -8.99 2.18
CA CYS A 3 3.36 -9.42 3.55
C CYS A 3 4.61 -9.95 4.29
N PHE A 4 5.13 -9.27 5.35
CA PHE A 4 6.39 -9.70 6.03
C PHE A 4 6.55 -9.42 7.53
N HIS A 5 7.45 -10.21 8.15
CA HIS A 5 8.21 -9.99 9.39
C HIS A 5 8.94 -8.63 9.42
N LEU A 6 9.13 -8.02 10.60
CA LEU A 6 9.94 -6.79 10.77
C LEU A 6 11.38 -7.01 10.27
N GLY A 7 11.94 -6.02 9.56
CA GLY A 7 13.33 -6.02 9.10
C GLY A 7 13.61 -6.59 7.70
N SER A 8 12.63 -7.18 7.00
CA SER A 8 12.83 -7.87 5.71
C SER A 8 13.13 -6.99 4.48
N GLY A 9 13.24 -5.66 4.64
CA GLY A 9 13.45 -4.73 3.54
C GLY A 9 12.19 -4.28 2.80
N LYS A 10 10.99 -4.42 3.39
CA LYS A 10 9.69 -3.91 2.86
C LYS A 10 9.74 -2.45 2.42
N THR A 11 9.92 -1.58 3.41
CA THR A 11 9.96 -0.14 3.27
C THR A 11 11.16 0.27 2.43
N THR A 12 12.29 -0.42 2.57
CA THR A 12 13.46 -0.23 1.71
C THR A 12 13.10 -0.47 0.25
N LEU A 13 12.50 -1.61 -0.09
CA LEU A 13 12.11 -1.93 -1.46
C LEU A 13 11.04 -0.97 -1.99
N LEU A 14 10.07 -0.57 -1.17
CA LEU A 14 9.06 0.41 -1.57
C LEU A 14 9.69 1.79 -1.86
N ASN A 15 10.63 2.22 -1.01
CA ASN A 15 11.42 3.45 -1.22
C ASN A 15 12.35 3.37 -2.43
N THR A 16 12.93 2.21 -2.72
CA THR A 16 13.73 1.99 -3.94
C THR A 16 12.86 2.09 -5.18
N ILE A 17 11.67 1.47 -5.19
CA ILE A 17 10.68 1.61 -6.29
C ILE A 17 10.23 3.06 -6.47
N ALA A 18 10.11 3.81 -5.37
CA ALA A 18 9.76 5.23 -5.38
C ALA A 18 10.91 6.16 -5.86
N GLY A 19 12.12 5.63 -6.05
CA GLY A 19 13.32 6.42 -6.34
C GLY A 19 13.75 7.32 -5.18
N ARG A 20 13.41 6.97 -3.94
CA ARG A 20 13.84 7.66 -2.71
C ARG A 20 15.15 7.10 -2.17
N VAL A 21 15.42 5.82 -2.44
CA VAL A 21 16.68 5.15 -2.14
C VAL A 21 17.27 4.66 -3.46
N GLN A 22 18.55 4.92 -3.68
CA GLN A 22 19.26 4.44 -4.86
C GLN A 22 19.54 2.94 -4.72
N SER A 23 19.23 2.15 -5.75
CA SER A 23 19.61 0.74 -5.79
C SER A 23 21.11 0.60 -6.00
N THR A 24 21.73 -0.37 -5.32
CA THR A 24 23.14 -0.74 -5.54
C THR A 24 23.34 -1.44 -6.89
N SER A 25 22.33 -2.20 -7.34
CA SER A 25 22.32 -2.92 -8.62
C SER A 25 20.89 -3.17 -9.11
N GLY A 26 20.75 -3.65 -10.35
CA GLY A 26 19.47 -3.92 -10.99
C GLY A 26 18.84 -2.68 -11.63
N GLU A 27 17.73 -2.91 -12.33
CA GLU A 27 17.01 -1.88 -13.08
C GLU A 27 15.53 -1.88 -12.72
N ILE A 28 14.91 -0.70 -12.81
CA ILE A 28 13.48 -0.51 -12.58
C ILE A 28 12.89 0.05 -13.86
N THR A 29 11.88 -0.63 -14.39
CA THR A 29 11.14 -0.18 -15.57
C THR A 29 9.67 0.02 -15.24
N ILE A 30 9.07 1.09 -15.78
CA ILE A 30 7.63 1.32 -15.74
C ILE A 30 7.15 1.34 -17.20
N ASN A 31 6.26 0.42 -17.56
CA ASN A 31 5.77 0.25 -18.94
C ASN A 31 6.91 0.12 -19.97
N GLY A 32 7.95 -0.66 -19.63
CA GLY A 32 9.12 -0.87 -20.49
C GLY A 32 10.12 0.30 -20.55
N GLN A 33 9.85 1.41 -19.86
CA GLN A 33 10.76 2.56 -19.81
C GLN A 33 11.57 2.56 -18.51
N TYR A 34 12.87 2.83 -18.62
CA TYR A 34 13.74 3.00 -17.47
C TYR A 34 13.28 4.12 -16.54
N PHE A 35 13.31 3.83 -15.25
CA PHE A 35 12.92 4.76 -14.21
C PHE A 35 13.70 6.07 -14.32
N ASN A 36 12.98 7.18 -14.36
CA ASN A 36 13.54 8.53 -14.50
C ASN A 36 12.69 9.54 -13.73
N LYS A 37 13.16 10.80 -13.67
CA LYS A 37 12.49 11.88 -12.93
C LYS A 37 11.07 12.16 -13.41
N HIS A 38 10.75 11.96 -14.70
CA HIS A 38 9.41 12.15 -15.23
C HIS A 38 8.46 11.05 -14.76
N LEU A 39 8.89 9.78 -14.83
CA LEU A 39 8.13 8.66 -14.31
C LEU A 39 7.92 8.75 -12.79
N ARG A 40 8.92 9.25 -12.06
CA ARG A 40 8.80 9.50 -10.62
C ARG A 40 7.66 10.47 -10.28
N ARG A 41 7.37 11.47 -11.13
CA ARG A 41 6.24 12.39 -10.93
C ARG A 41 4.87 11.73 -11.13
N ARG A 42 4.82 10.57 -11.78
CA ARG A 42 3.61 9.76 -11.98
C ARG A 42 3.39 8.74 -10.84
N LEU A 43 4.29 8.70 -9.85
CA LEU A 43 4.15 7.89 -8.65
C LEU A 43 3.56 8.71 -7.50
N GLY A 44 2.59 8.13 -6.81
CA GLY A 44 2.14 8.58 -5.49
C GLY A 44 2.82 7.75 -4.42
N TYR A 45 3.16 8.35 -3.28
CA TYR A 45 3.72 7.61 -2.14
C TYR A 45 3.12 8.07 -0.83
N VAL A 46 2.39 7.17 -0.19
CA VAL A 46 1.81 7.35 1.15
C VAL A 46 2.76 6.73 2.17
N LEU A 47 3.26 7.57 3.09
CA LEU A 47 4.11 7.14 4.21
C LEU A 47 3.31 6.39 5.27
N GLN A 48 4.03 5.65 6.13
CA GLN A 48 3.42 5.00 7.29
C GLN A 48 2.87 6.03 8.27
N ASP A 49 3.65 7.07 8.58
CA ASP A 49 3.24 8.16 9.45
C ASP A 49 2.45 9.22 8.68
N ASP A 50 1.34 9.64 9.29
CA ASP A 50 0.50 10.71 8.78
C ASP A 50 1.05 12.07 9.23
N VAL A 51 1.49 12.90 8.28
CA VAL A 51 2.00 14.24 8.56
C VAL A 51 0.98 15.27 8.09
N PHE A 52 0.30 15.89 9.04
CA PHE A 52 -0.73 16.91 8.80
C PHE A 52 -0.52 18.14 9.66
N MET A 53 -1.10 19.27 9.24
CA MET A 53 -1.26 20.43 10.12
C MET A 53 -2.51 20.22 11.00
N PRO A 54 -2.36 20.06 12.33
CA PRO A 54 -3.47 19.63 13.20
C PRO A 54 -4.65 20.59 13.25
N SER A 55 -4.40 21.88 13.04
CA SER A 55 -5.39 22.96 13.17
C SER A 55 -6.31 23.11 11.96
N LEU A 56 -5.99 22.49 10.82
CA LEU A 56 -6.84 22.53 9.63
C LEU A 56 -7.93 21.46 9.69
N THR A 57 -9.04 21.74 9.02
CA THR A 57 -10.01 20.73 8.63
C THR A 57 -9.47 19.84 7.51
N LEU A 58 -10.11 18.66 7.35
CA LEU A 58 -9.81 17.78 6.23
C LEU A 58 -10.02 18.49 4.88
N TYR A 59 -11.12 19.25 4.73
CA TYR A 59 -11.38 20.02 3.51
C TYR A 59 -10.27 21.02 3.20
N GLU A 60 -9.87 21.83 4.18
CA GLU A 60 -8.82 22.83 3.99
C GLU A 60 -7.49 22.18 3.60
N THR A 61 -7.18 21.05 4.22
CA THR A 61 -5.99 20.25 3.90
C THR A 61 -6.02 19.75 2.45
N LEU A 62 -7.14 19.15 2.02
CA LEU A 62 -7.31 18.65 0.65
C LEU A 62 -7.31 19.79 -0.36
N TYR A 63 -7.98 20.90 -0.05
CA TYR A 63 -8.05 22.09 -0.88
C TYR A 63 -6.66 22.69 -1.09
N PHE A 64 -5.90 22.92 -0.01
CA PHE A 64 -4.54 23.43 -0.09
C PHE A 64 -3.62 22.50 -0.88
N THR A 65 -3.72 21.20 -0.63
CA THR A 65 -2.97 20.17 -1.36
C THR A 65 -3.29 20.21 -2.86
N ALA A 66 -4.57 20.30 -3.23
CA ALA A 66 -5.01 20.38 -4.61
C ALA A 66 -4.52 21.66 -5.30
N MET A 67 -4.60 22.81 -4.63
CA MET A 67 -4.17 24.08 -5.21
C MET A 67 -2.67 24.09 -5.54
N ILE A 68 -1.85 23.48 -4.68
CA ILE A 68 -0.38 23.47 -4.84
C ILE A 68 0.10 22.36 -5.77
N ARG A 69 -0.43 21.14 -5.63
CA ARG A 69 0.14 19.97 -6.30
C ARG A 69 -0.48 19.71 -7.68
N ILE A 70 -1.70 20.17 -7.93
CA ILE A 70 -2.33 20.04 -9.25
C ILE A 70 -1.91 21.22 -10.12
N ALA A 71 -1.57 20.93 -11.37
CA ALA A 71 -1.12 21.92 -12.35
C ALA A 71 -2.02 23.16 -12.39
N GLU A 72 -1.42 24.34 -12.56
CA GLU A 72 -2.10 25.63 -12.62
C GLU A 72 -3.06 25.73 -13.82
N SER A 73 -2.79 24.99 -14.89
CA SER A 73 -3.66 24.89 -16.07
C SER A 73 -5.03 24.26 -15.79
N VAL A 74 -5.20 23.57 -14.66
CA VAL A 74 -6.48 22.97 -14.25
C VAL A 74 -7.30 24.01 -13.49
N SER A 75 -8.56 24.21 -13.87
CA SER A 75 -9.41 25.21 -13.22
C SER A 75 -9.65 24.88 -11.74
N VAL A 76 -9.87 25.91 -10.93
CA VAL A 76 -10.19 25.72 -9.49
C VAL A 76 -11.41 24.83 -9.31
N LYS A 77 -12.40 24.95 -10.20
CA LYS A 77 -13.61 24.12 -10.19
C LYS A 77 -13.28 22.65 -10.41
N ASP A 78 -12.47 22.33 -11.41
CA ASP A 78 -12.08 20.93 -11.69
C ASP A 78 -11.22 20.35 -10.56
N LYS A 79 -10.35 21.18 -9.96
CA LYS A 79 -9.59 20.78 -8.76
C LYS A 79 -10.54 20.44 -7.59
N GLN A 80 -11.61 21.22 -7.39
CA GLN A 80 -12.62 20.93 -6.36
C GLN A 80 -13.43 19.67 -6.68
N THR A 81 -13.86 19.48 -7.94
CA THR A 81 -14.54 18.24 -8.37
C THR A 81 -13.69 17.01 -8.07
N ARG A 82 -12.38 17.09 -8.31
CA ARG A 82 -11.45 16.02 -7.97
C ARG A 82 -11.38 15.73 -6.47
N ILE A 83 -11.45 16.76 -5.62
CA ILE A 83 -11.55 16.59 -4.17
C ILE A 83 -12.82 15.82 -3.82
N ASP A 84 -13.97 16.23 -4.37
CA ASP A 84 -15.25 15.58 -4.09
C ASP A 84 -15.27 14.10 -4.50
N ASP A 85 -14.69 13.78 -5.65
CA ASP A 85 -14.57 12.40 -6.14
C ASP A 85 -13.73 11.52 -5.20
N ILE A 86 -12.59 12.04 -4.73
CA ILE A 86 -11.70 11.31 -3.82
C ILE A 86 -12.34 11.16 -2.43
N VAL A 87 -12.99 12.22 -1.92
CA VAL A 87 -13.72 12.21 -0.65
C VAL A 87 -14.81 11.15 -0.68
N LYS A 88 -15.49 10.99 -1.83
CA LYS A 88 -16.49 9.94 -2.01
C LYS A 88 -15.85 8.55 -2.09
N ALA A 89 -14.77 8.38 -2.85
CA ALA A 89 -14.10 7.10 -3.02
C ALA A 89 -13.53 6.52 -1.71
N LEU A 90 -13.11 7.38 -0.79
CA LEU A 90 -12.52 6.99 0.50
C LEU A 90 -13.49 7.16 1.69
N ASP A 91 -14.78 7.39 1.43
CA ASP A 91 -15.82 7.59 2.47
C ASP A 91 -15.42 8.61 3.55
N LEU A 92 -14.93 9.78 3.11
CA LEU A 92 -14.46 10.87 3.98
C LEU A 92 -15.49 11.99 4.17
N LYS A 93 -16.68 11.85 3.57
CA LYS A 93 -17.69 12.93 3.53
C LYS A 93 -18.13 13.39 4.92
N LYS A 94 -18.27 12.46 5.87
CA LYS A 94 -18.74 12.75 7.23
C LYS A 94 -17.74 13.54 8.07
N CYS A 95 -16.44 13.46 7.75
CA CYS A 95 -15.38 14.08 8.52
C CYS A 95 -14.69 15.23 7.79
N LEU A 96 -15.24 15.66 6.65
CA LEU A 96 -14.67 16.67 5.77
C LEU A 96 -14.44 18.03 6.47
N HIS A 97 -15.32 18.41 7.39
CA HIS A 97 -15.23 19.67 8.15
C HIS A 97 -14.70 19.46 9.58
N THR A 98 -14.25 18.25 9.90
CA THR A 98 -13.59 17.97 11.17
C THR A 98 -12.13 18.38 11.07
N VAL A 99 -11.60 18.99 12.13
CA VAL A 99 -10.17 19.27 12.26
C VAL A 99 -9.37 17.98 12.23
N ILE A 100 -8.18 17.99 11.62
CA ILE A 100 -7.29 16.83 11.62
C ILE A 100 -6.97 16.43 13.06
N GLY A 101 -6.62 17.42 13.90
CA GLY A 101 -6.27 17.21 15.30
C GLY A 101 -4.94 16.48 15.50
N ASP A 102 -4.48 16.46 16.74
CA ASP A 102 -3.25 15.80 17.19
C ASP A 102 -3.48 15.13 18.56
N PHE A 103 -2.42 14.95 19.34
CA PHE A 103 -2.52 14.38 20.68
C PHE A 103 -3.23 15.30 21.69
N PHE A 104 -3.17 16.62 21.48
CA PHE A 104 -3.73 17.63 22.38
C PHE A 104 -5.14 18.06 21.96
N VAL A 105 -5.39 18.10 20.64
CA VAL A 105 -6.67 18.49 20.06
C VAL A 105 -7.31 17.29 19.38
N ARG A 106 -8.43 16.83 19.93
CA ARG A 106 -9.21 15.75 19.32
C ARG A 106 -9.70 16.17 17.94
N GLY A 107 -9.44 15.34 16.94
CA GLY A 107 -9.89 15.54 15.56
C GLY A 107 -10.31 14.23 14.93
N LEU A 108 -9.83 13.99 13.70
CA LEU A 108 -10.03 12.74 12.98
C LEU A 108 -9.54 11.52 13.78
N SER A 109 -10.27 10.42 13.67
CA SER A 109 -9.80 9.10 14.12
C SER A 109 -8.57 8.65 13.32
N GLY A 110 -7.81 7.68 13.84
CA GLY A 110 -6.63 7.15 13.14
C GLY A 110 -6.95 6.62 11.73
N GLY A 111 -8.08 5.91 11.57
CA GLY A 111 -8.53 5.43 10.26
C GLY A 111 -8.92 6.54 9.29
N GLU A 112 -9.56 7.61 9.80
CA GLU A 112 -9.87 8.78 8.98
C GLU A 112 -8.60 9.54 8.58
N LYS A 113 -7.62 9.68 9.48
CA LYS A 113 -6.30 10.28 9.15
C LYS A 113 -5.57 9.49 8.08
N LYS A 114 -5.58 8.16 8.19
CA LYS A 114 -4.94 7.30 7.18
C LYS A 114 -5.60 7.43 5.81
N ARG A 115 -6.95 7.46 5.76
CA ARG A 115 -7.70 7.72 4.53
C ARG A 115 -7.46 9.13 3.99
N ALA A 116 -7.37 10.14 4.86
CA ALA A 116 -7.02 11.49 4.46
C ALA A 116 -5.62 11.58 3.82
N ASN A 117 -4.64 10.82 4.33
CA ASN A 117 -3.27 10.82 3.82
C ASN A 117 -3.23 10.22 2.41
N ILE A 118 -3.93 9.10 2.23
CA ILE A 118 -4.16 8.48 0.92
C ILE A 118 -4.87 9.45 -0.03
N ALA A 119 -5.91 10.15 0.45
CA ALA A 119 -6.65 11.14 -0.34
C ALA A 119 -5.73 12.26 -0.88
N CYS A 120 -4.80 12.74 -0.07
CA CYS A 120 -3.84 13.77 -0.46
C CYS A 120 -2.95 13.32 -1.63
N GLU A 121 -2.52 12.05 -1.65
CA GLU A 121 -1.74 11.51 -2.77
C GLU A 121 -2.59 11.28 -4.02
N PHE A 122 -3.85 10.84 -3.85
CA PHE A 122 -4.79 10.59 -4.96
C PHE A 122 -5.14 11.87 -5.74
N LEU A 123 -5.03 13.04 -5.10
CA LEU A 123 -5.27 14.34 -5.75
C LEU A 123 -4.32 14.60 -6.93
N THR A 124 -3.15 13.95 -6.98
CA THR A 124 -2.18 14.14 -8.07
C THR A 124 -2.36 13.20 -9.26
N ASP A 125 -3.39 12.36 -9.25
CA ASP A 125 -3.66 11.36 -10.30
C ASP A 125 -2.56 10.34 -10.62
N PRO A 126 -1.75 9.90 -9.65
CA PRO A 126 -0.64 9.02 -9.98
C PRO A 126 -1.14 7.74 -10.63
N ASP A 127 -0.36 7.20 -11.56
CA ASP A 127 -0.68 5.94 -12.24
C ASP A 127 -0.34 4.74 -11.36
N ILE A 128 0.65 4.91 -10.49
CA ILE A 128 1.10 3.91 -9.53
C ILE A 128 1.14 4.55 -8.15
N MET A 129 0.40 3.94 -7.21
CA MET A 129 0.41 4.30 -5.80
C MET A 129 1.27 3.33 -5.01
N LEU A 130 2.19 3.86 -4.22
CA LEU A 130 2.98 3.11 -3.26
C LEU A 130 2.48 3.46 -1.86
N ILE A 131 2.02 2.49 -1.09
CA ILE A 131 1.41 2.74 0.22
C ILE A 131 2.13 1.90 1.27
N ASP A 132 2.77 2.57 2.25
CA ASP A 132 3.46 1.87 3.32
C ASP A 132 2.53 1.62 4.51
N GLU A 133 2.28 0.34 4.79
CA GLU A 133 1.44 -0.17 5.90
C GLU A 133 0.09 0.56 6.09
N PRO A 134 -0.80 0.57 5.08
CA PRO A 134 -2.10 1.26 5.17
C PRO A 134 -3.03 0.78 6.27
N THR A 135 -2.85 -0.47 6.72
CA THR A 135 -3.73 -1.09 7.71
C THR A 135 -3.18 -1.04 9.13
N SER A 136 -1.98 -0.49 9.33
CA SER A 136 -1.36 -0.42 10.65
C SER A 136 -2.15 0.51 11.57
N GLY A 137 -2.39 0.05 12.81
CA GLY A 137 -3.19 0.79 13.80
C GLY A 137 -4.69 0.84 13.54
N LEU A 138 -5.20 0.12 12.52
CA LEU A 138 -6.63 0.00 12.24
C LEU A 138 -7.20 -1.29 12.81
N ASP A 139 -8.46 -1.27 13.24
CA ASP A 139 -9.21 -2.49 13.52
C ASP A 139 -9.49 -3.27 12.22
N SER A 140 -9.83 -4.56 12.36
CA SER A 140 -10.02 -5.46 11.22
C SER A 140 -11.06 -4.98 10.21
N THR A 141 -12.15 -4.36 10.69
CA THR A 141 -13.25 -3.89 9.84
C THR A 141 -12.83 -2.65 9.06
N THR A 142 -12.21 -1.68 9.74
CA THR A 142 -11.71 -0.47 9.10
C THR A 142 -10.59 -0.78 8.09
N ALA A 143 -9.70 -1.72 8.43
CA ALA A 143 -8.65 -2.19 7.52
C ALA A 143 -9.23 -2.86 6.27
N HIS A 144 -10.22 -3.74 6.43
CA HIS A 144 -10.90 -4.39 5.30
C HIS A 144 -11.59 -3.37 4.39
N ASN A 145 -12.34 -2.43 4.96
CA ASN A 145 -13.04 -1.38 4.20
C ASN A 145 -12.05 -0.51 3.41
N LEU A 146 -10.95 -0.08 4.04
CA LEU A 146 -9.91 0.69 3.36
C LEU A 146 -9.31 -0.10 2.18
N MET A 147 -8.99 -1.38 2.40
CA MET A 147 -8.40 -2.19 1.34
C MET A 147 -9.36 -2.46 0.18
N THR A 148 -10.65 -2.61 0.46
CA THR A 148 -11.71 -2.70 -0.55
C THR A 148 -11.81 -1.40 -1.34
N GLN A 149 -11.85 -0.24 -0.69
CA GLN A 149 -11.86 1.08 -1.36
C GLN A 149 -10.65 1.27 -2.27
N LEU A 150 -9.44 0.88 -1.82
CA LEU A 150 -8.23 0.94 -2.63
C LEU A 150 -8.32 0.02 -3.86
N LYS A 151 -8.82 -1.21 -3.69
CA LYS A 151 -9.00 -2.17 -4.78
C LYS A 151 -10.03 -1.69 -5.80
N ASP A 152 -11.16 -1.16 -5.34
CA ASP A 152 -12.21 -0.63 -6.19
C ASP A 152 -11.71 0.58 -6.98
N TYR A 153 -11.01 1.51 -6.32
CA TYR A 153 -10.38 2.65 -6.98
C TYR A 153 -9.37 2.20 -8.04
N ALA A 154 -8.49 1.25 -7.72
CA ALA A 154 -7.51 0.71 -8.66
C ALA A 154 -8.18 0.11 -9.91
N THR A 155 -9.28 -0.61 -9.70
CA THR A 155 -10.01 -1.30 -10.77
C THR A 155 -10.80 -0.30 -11.63
N GLN A 156 -11.53 0.62 -11.00
CA GLN A 156 -12.39 1.59 -11.67
C GLN A 156 -11.59 2.59 -12.51
N TYR A 157 -10.44 3.05 -12.01
CA TYR A 157 -9.63 4.09 -12.65
C TYR A 157 -8.37 3.55 -13.33
N ASN A 158 -8.25 2.22 -13.46
CA ASN A 158 -7.11 1.54 -14.07
C ASN A 158 -5.75 2.00 -13.50
N LYS A 159 -5.66 2.00 -12.16
CA LYS A 159 -4.44 2.39 -11.42
C LYS A 159 -3.73 1.17 -10.86
N THR A 160 -2.42 1.27 -10.67
CA THR A 160 -1.64 0.25 -9.96
C THR A 160 -1.45 0.65 -8.51
N ILE A 161 -1.80 -0.22 -7.56
CA ILE A 161 -1.53 0.02 -6.13
C ILE A 161 -0.61 -1.06 -5.58
N ILE A 162 0.50 -0.63 -4.99
CA ILE A 162 1.47 -1.48 -4.32
C ILE A 162 1.50 -1.10 -2.85
N ALA A 163 0.92 -1.97 -2.02
CA ALA A 163 0.95 -1.81 -0.56
C ALA A 163 1.86 -2.84 0.11
N THR A 164 2.58 -2.41 1.14
CA THR A 164 3.17 -3.27 2.17
C THR A 164 2.14 -3.48 3.27
N ILE A 165 1.94 -4.71 3.73
CA ILE A 165 1.05 -5.02 4.84
C ILE A 165 1.80 -5.85 5.86
N HIS A 166 1.60 -5.51 7.12
CA HIS A 166 2.04 -6.29 8.25
C HIS A 166 0.85 -7.10 8.77
N GLN A 167 0.98 -8.44 8.81
CA GLN A 167 0.00 -9.37 9.39
C GLN A 167 -1.48 -9.06 9.01
N PRO A 168 -1.87 -9.18 7.73
CA PRO A 168 -3.24 -8.96 7.33
C PRO A 168 -4.16 -10.02 7.91
N SER A 169 -5.38 -9.60 8.25
CA SER A 169 -6.47 -10.54 8.49
C SER A 169 -6.75 -11.38 7.24
N SER A 170 -7.34 -12.55 7.43
CA SER A 170 -7.75 -13.42 6.31
C SER A 170 -8.63 -12.68 5.29
N GLN A 171 -9.57 -11.85 5.76
CA GLN A 171 -10.42 -11.02 4.88
C GLN A 171 -9.62 -10.05 4.02
N VAL A 172 -8.59 -9.40 4.59
CA VAL A 172 -7.72 -8.49 3.84
C VAL A 172 -6.85 -9.28 2.85
N TYR A 173 -6.30 -10.42 3.26
CA TYR A 173 -5.49 -11.29 2.40
C TYR A 173 -6.21 -11.67 1.10
N HIS A 174 -7.49 -12.04 1.20
CA HIS A 174 -8.29 -12.43 0.04
C HIS A 174 -8.60 -11.29 -0.94
N LEU A 175 -8.32 -10.03 -0.59
CA LEU A 175 -8.46 -8.91 -1.52
C LEU A 175 -7.29 -8.80 -2.50
N PHE A 176 -6.15 -9.43 -2.22
CA PHE A 176 -4.90 -9.21 -2.96
C PHE A 176 -4.96 -9.86 -4.36
N SER A 177 -4.66 -9.09 -5.40
CA SER A 177 -4.55 -9.65 -6.76
C SER A 177 -3.21 -10.39 -6.96
N LYS A 178 -2.11 -9.79 -6.49
CA LYS A 178 -0.77 -10.38 -6.52
C LYS A 178 -0.09 -10.28 -5.17
N LEU A 179 0.64 -11.32 -4.80
CA LEU A 179 1.43 -11.41 -3.58
C LEU A 179 2.92 -11.48 -3.93
N LEU A 180 3.71 -10.67 -3.24
CA LEU A 180 5.16 -10.75 -3.23
C LEU A 180 5.58 -11.09 -1.79
N LEU A 181 6.19 -12.25 -1.61
CA LEU A 181 6.88 -12.70 -0.41
C LEU A 181 8.41 -12.54 -0.58
N LEU A 182 9.11 -12.17 0.48
CA LEU A 182 10.46 -11.67 0.67
C LEU A 182 10.92 -12.25 2.00
N MET A 183 12.12 -12.76 2.03
CA MET A 183 12.75 -13.34 3.21
C MET A 183 14.21 -12.91 3.14
N ASP A 184 14.67 -12.19 4.15
CA ASP A 184 16.04 -11.65 4.21
C ASP A 184 16.48 -10.94 2.92
N GLY A 185 15.59 -10.10 2.37
CA GLY A 185 15.84 -9.34 1.13
C GLY A 185 15.72 -10.14 -0.17
N LYS A 186 15.49 -11.45 -0.13
CA LYS A 186 15.30 -12.32 -1.30
C LYS A 186 13.83 -12.62 -1.53
N VAL A 187 13.41 -12.84 -2.77
CA VAL A 187 12.02 -13.20 -3.12
C VAL A 187 11.75 -14.66 -2.76
N ALA A 188 10.80 -14.89 -1.86
CA ALA A 188 10.32 -16.23 -1.49
C ALA A 188 9.15 -16.69 -2.37
N TYR A 189 8.33 -15.76 -2.85
CA TYR A 189 7.22 -16.03 -3.76
C TYR A 189 6.83 -14.75 -4.50
N PHE A 190 6.48 -14.83 -5.77
CA PHE A 190 5.82 -13.74 -6.47
C PHE A 190 4.79 -14.29 -7.47
N GLY A 191 3.53 -13.90 -7.32
CA GLY A 191 2.48 -14.45 -8.16
C GLY A 191 1.08 -14.00 -7.76
N ILE A 192 0.08 -14.74 -8.23
CA ILE A 192 -1.33 -14.53 -7.89
C ILE A 192 -1.53 -14.90 -6.41
N ALA A 193 -2.14 -14.04 -5.61
CA ALA A 193 -2.22 -14.28 -4.17
C ALA A 193 -3.02 -15.55 -3.80
N SER A 194 -4.03 -15.91 -4.59
CA SER A 194 -4.81 -17.16 -4.40
C SER A 194 -3.97 -18.42 -4.60
N ASP A 195 -2.92 -18.35 -5.42
CA ASP A 195 -2.08 -19.51 -5.77
C ASP A 195 -0.93 -19.73 -4.79
N ALA A 196 -0.69 -18.77 -3.89
CA ALA A 196 0.43 -18.84 -2.96
C ALA A 196 0.36 -20.10 -2.07
N LEU A 197 -0.81 -20.45 -1.53
CA LEU A 197 -0.94 -21.66 -0.70
C LEU A 197 -0.62 -22.93 -1.49
N ASN A 198 -1.11 -23.04 -2.73
CA ASN A 198 -0.83 -24.17 -3.60
C ASN A 198 0.68 -24.28 -3.93
N TYR A 199 1.37 -23.16 -4.06
CA TYR A 199 2.83 -23.13 -4.26
C TYR A 199 3.57 -23.73 -3.05
N PHE A 200 3.23 -23.30 -1.84
CA PHE A 200 3.88 -23.82 -0.62
C PHE A 200 3.51 -25.28 -0.33
N GLU A 201 2.29 -25.71 -0.67
CA GLU A 201 1.88 -27.11 -0.55
C GLU A 201 2.74 -28.04 -1.42
N ARG A 202 3.10 -27.64 -2.64
CA ARG A 202 3.97 -28.43 -3.54
C ARG A 202 5.37 -28.69 -2.98
N ILE A 203 5.88 -27.80 -2.13
CA ILE A 203 7.16 -27.98 -1.44
C ILE A 203 6.99 -28.64 -0.06
N GLY A 204 5.82 -29.20 0.23
CA GLY A 204 5.52 -29.96 1.45
C GLY A 204 5.13 -29.08 2.65
N MET A 205 4.70 -27.84 2.42
CA MET A 205 4.27 -26.91 3.47
C MET A 205 2.77 -26.68 3.36
N THR A 206 1.99 -27.39 4.17
CA THR A 206 0.52 -27.33 4.15
C THR A 206 -0.04 -26.37 5.19
N CYS A 207 -1.01 -25.56 4.78
CA CYS A 207 -1.78 -24.70 5.67
C CYS A 207 -3.00 -25.47 6.20
N ALA A 208 -3.26 -25.39 7.50
CA ALA A 208 -4.50 -25.92 8.06
C ALA A 208 -5.72 -25.10 7.59
N ILE A 209 -6.87 -25.75 7.38
CA ILE A 209 -8.08 -25.16 6.78
C ILE A 209 -8.61 -23.96 7.58
N HIS A 210 -8.48 -23.98 8.91
CA HIS A 210 -8.97 -22.92 9.81
C HIS A 210 -7.90 -21.90 10.19
N PHE A 211 -6.73 -21.95 9.56
CA PHE A 211 -5.64 -21.04 9.84
C PHE A 211 -5.65 -19.88 8.85
N ASN A 212 -5.33 -18.67 9.33
CA ASN A 212 -5.21 -17.51 8.45
C ASN A 212 -4.07 -17.75 7.44
N PRO A 213 -4.34 -17.74 6.12
CA PRO A 213 -3.32 -17.95 5.10
C PRO A 213 -2.13 -17.00 5.25
N ALA A 214 -2.38 -15.73 5.60
CA ALA A 214 -1.32 -14.76 5.77
C ALA A 214 -0.40 -15.10 6.94
N ASP A 215 -0.97 -15.50 8.07
CA ASP A 215 -0.20 -15.89 9.25
C ASP A 215 0.60 -17.17 8.98
N PHE A 216 0.05 -18.11 8.20
CA PHE A 216 0.77 -19.33 7.82
C PHE A 216 1.99 -18.98 6.98
N LEU A 217 1.78 -18.18 5.92
CA LEU A 217 2.85 -17.75 5.04
C LEU A 217 3.92 -16.98 5.82
N LEU A 218 3.53 -16.09 6.73
CA LEU A 218 4.48 -15.37 7.58
C LEU A 218 5.25 -16.29 8.53
N ALA A 219 4.58 -17.28 9.12
CA ALA A 219 5.22 -18.26 9.99
C ALA A 219 6.24 -19.11 9.24
N LEU A 220 6.01 -19.41 7.96
CA LEU A 220 7.00 -20.10 7.11
C LEU A 220 8.26 -19.27 6.90
N LEU A 221 8.14 -17.94 6.80
CA LEU A 221 9.27 -17.05 6.60
C LEU A 221 10.11 -16.82 7.88
N SER A 222 9.61 -17.23 9.04
CA SER A 222 10.29 -17.11 10.33
C SER A 222 10.82 -18.46 10.86
N ARG A 223 10.83 -19.50 10.03
CA ARG A 223 11.27 -20.85 10.41
C ARG A 223 12.78 -21.03 10.24
N ASP A 224 13.23 -22.18 10.75
CA ASP A 224 14.61 -22.67 10.71
C ASP A 224 15.30 -22.58 9.34
N ASP A 225 16.63 -22.57 9.37
CA ASP A 225 17.48 -22.36 8.18
C ASP A 225 17.21 -23.35 7.04
N GLU A 226 16.80 -24.60 7.34
CA GLU A 226 16.49 -25.60 6.32
C GLU A 226 15.22 -25.27 5.53
N THR A 227 14.14 -24.89 6.22
CA THR A 227 12.88 -24.45 5.60
C THR A 227 13.14 -23.23 4.71
N SER A 228 13.89 -22.27 5.22
CA SER A 228 14.25 -21.04 4.51
C SER A 228 15.06 -21.32 3.24
N LYS A 229 16.05 -22.23 3.30
CA LYS A 229 16.80 -22.66 2.11
C LYS A 229 15.91 -23.31 1.07
N LYS A 230 15.03 -24.22 1.48
CA LYS A 230 14.11 -24.92 0.56
C LYS A 230 13.19 -23.95 -0.20
N ILE A 231 12.66 -22.94 0.50
CA ILE A 231 11.80 -21.91 -0.11
C ILE A 231 12.57 -21.09 -1.14
N LEU A 232 13.79 -20.67 -0.81
CA LEU A 232 14.62 -19.86 -1.71
C LEU A 232 15.08 -20.64 -2.93
N GLU A 233 15.47 -21.90 -2.75
CA GLU A 233 15.85 -22.78 -3.87
C GLU A 233 14.69 -23.00 -4.85
N GLU A 234 13.47 -23.18 -4.35
CA GLU A 234 12.29 -23.31 -5.21
C GLU A 234 11.95 -21.98 -5.91
N ALA A 235 12.08 -20.86 -5.21
CA ALA A 235 11.82 -19.54 -5.77
C ALA A 235 12.81 -19.20 -6.91
N ASP A 236 14.06 -19.64 -6.81
CA ASP A 236 15.06 -19.45 -7.85
C ASP A 236 14.86 -20.39 -9.06
N ARG A 237 14.27 -21.58 -8.87
CA ARG A 237 13.92 -22.49 -9.98
C ARG A 237 12.77 -21.99 -10.86
N ASN A 238 11.90 -21.15 -10.30
CA ASN A 238 10.69 -20.64 -10.96
C ASN A 238 10.86 -19.25 -11.59
N LYS A 239 12.09 -18.71 -11.62
CA LYS A 239 12.45 -17.46 -12.33
C LYS A 239 12.85 -17.74 -13.77
#